data_AF-A0A6N3CQJ8-F1
#
_entry.id   AF-A0A6N3CQJ8-F1
#
_cell.length_a   1.000
_cell.length_b   1.000
_cell.length_c   1.000
_cell.angle_alpha   90.00
_cell.angle_beta   90.00
_cell.angle_gamma   90.00
#
_symmetry.space_group_name_H-M   'P 1'
#
loop_
_entity.id
_entity.type
_entity.pdbx_description
1 polymer ?
#
loop_
_entity_poly.entity_id
_entity_poly.type
_entity_poly.pdbx_seq_one_letter_code
_entity_poly.pdbx_strand_id
1 'polypeptide(L)'
;MIKRIWTWWRIISVIILPIIILVFACSLKLSFSSGDLGVVLFILVTLMFFIHLFIECAFPKRFDCMKIVKKYLSFKELKSYIKKEQFNKFEFNDKSDSFSFYYSKNWLFVRDVYIPRKMILDMVSFKRSLFSPYTFIGIITKNGDFVTIKKVNSDIEKIAVDSLLKNFPEFKNSVDVLKNVFSKSFFKMLKEEFEKEVTDKKDFVEYCEL
;
A
#
# COMPACT_ATOMS: atom_id res chain seq x y z
N MET A 1 -23.45 10.11 11.85
CA MET A 1 -23.15 11.54 11.68
C MET A 1 -21.68 11.84 11.30
N ILE A 2 -20.68 11.28 11.99
CA ILE A 2 -19.24 11.54 11.74
C ILE A 2 -18.75 11.27 10.29
N LYS A 3 -19.37 10.33 9.56
CA LYS A 3 -19.02 10.07 8.14
C LYS A 3 -19.40 11.20 7.18
N ARG A 4 -20.48 11.94 7.44
CA ARG A 4 -21.02 12.90 6.47
C ARG A 4 -20.18 14.19 6.46
N ILE A 5 -19.77 14.67 7.63
CA ILE A 5 -18.91 15.85 7.82
C ILE A 5 -17.52 15.63 7.22
N TRP A 6 -16.94 14.43 7.38
CA TRP A 6 -15.60 14.11 6.84
C TRP A 6 -15.56 13.97 5.31
N THR A 7 -16.70 13.67 4.68
CA THR A 7 -16.78 13.54 3.22
C THR A 7 -16.88 14.92 2.55
N TRP A 8 -17.62 15.84 3.16
CA TRP A 8 -17.77 17.21 2.66
C TRP A 8 -16.50 18.05 2.82
N TRP A 9 -15.80 17.94 3.95
CA TRP A 9 -14.50 18.60 4.15
C TRP A 9 -13.46 18.14 3.12
N ARG A 10 -13.50 16.87 2.71
CA ARG A 10 -12.63 16.33 1.66
C ARG A 10 -12.98 16.83 0.27
N ILE A 11 -14.27 16.89 -0.08
CA ILE A 11 -14.70 17.43 -1.38
C ILE A 11 -14.29 18.90 -1.50
N ILE A 12 -14.50 19.68 -0.43
CA ILE A 12 -14.09 21.08 -0.34
C ILE A 12 -12.55 21.18 -0.47
N SER A 13 -11.80 20.37 0.27
CA SER A 13 -10.33 20.36 0.22
C SER A 13 -9.80 19.98 -1.18
N VAL A 14 -10.39 18.99 -1.84
CA VAL A 14 -9.98 18.54 -3.19
C VAL A 14 -10.34 19.54 -4.29
N ILE A 15 -11.26 20.49 -4.06
CA ILE A 15 -11.60 21.55 -5.01
C ILE A 15 -10.81 22.85 -4.72
N ILE A 16 -10.63 23.20 -3.44
CA ILE A 16 -9.98 24.45 -3.02
C ILE A 16 -8.45 24.35 -3.12
N LEU A 17 -7.83 23.24 -2.71
CA LEU A 17 -6.38 23.07 -2.80
C LEU A 17 -5.82 23.19 -4.22
N PRO A 18 -6.43 22.63 -5.28
CA PRO A 18 -5.99 22.86 -6.66
C PRO A 18 -5.99 24.33 -7.05
N ILE A 19 -7.01 25.09 -6.65
CA ILE A 19 -7.11 26.52 -6.94
C ILE A 19 -5.97 27.27 -6.25
N ILE A 20 -5.70 26.96 -4.98
CA ILE A 20 -4.57 27.54 -4.23
C ILE A 20 -3.23 27.20 -4.90
N ILE A 21 -3.00 25.94 -5.27
CA ILE A 21 -1.80 25.49 -5.98
C ILE A 21 -1.63 26.27 -7.30
N LEU A 22 -2.73 26.47 -8.04
CA LEU A 22 -2.71 27.18 -9.33
C LEU A 22 -2.40 28.67 -9.16
N VAL A 23 -2.93 29.32 -8.11
CA VAL A 23 -2.59 30.70 -7.74
C VAL A 23 -1.10 30.81 -7.38
N PHE A 24 -0.58 29.93 -6.53
CA PHE A 24 0.85 29.94 -6.16
C PHE A 24 1.77 29.65 -7.36
N ALA A 25 1.38 28.77 -8.29
CA ALA A 25 2.13 28.52 -9.51
C ALA A 25 2.19 29.75 -10.43
N CYS A 26 1.08 30.48 -10.57
CA CYS A 26 1.05 31.76 -11.29
C CYS A 26 1.91 32.83 -10.61
N SER A 27 1.85 32.93 -9.28
CA SER A 27 2.70 33.84 -8.50
C SER A 27 4.19 33.49 -8.63
N LEU A 28 4.53 32.20 -8.65
CA LEU A 28 5.91 31.73 -8.88
C LEU A 28 6.44 32.24 -10.24
N LYS A 29 5.63 32.14 -11.30
CA LYS A 29 6.00 32.63 -12.64
C LYS A 29 6.26 34.13 -12.67
N LEU A 30 5.44 34.91 -11.94
CA LEU A 30 5.60 36.36 -11.82
C LEU A 30 6.85 36.74 -11.02
N SER A 31 7.09 36.08 -9.88
CA SER A 31 8.27 36.33 -9.05
C SER A 31 9.59 35.91 -9.72
N PHE A 32 9.55 34.86 -10.56
CA PHE A 32 10.71 34.49 -11.38
C PHE A 32 11.05 35.56 -12.42
N SER A 33 10.02 36.21 -12.99
CA SER A 33 10.18 37.32 -13.92
C SER A 33 10.71 38.61 -13.26
N SER A 34 10.52 38.77 -11.94
CA SER A 34 11.00 39.93 -11.19
C SER A 34 12.40 39.74 -10.57
N GLY A 35 12.99 38.55 -10.67
CA GLY A 35 14.35 38.26 -10.21
C GLY A 35 14.52 38.17 -8.69
N ASP A 36 13.45 38.15 -7.91
CA ASP A 36 13.51 38.06 -6.44
C ASP A 36 13.63 36.59 -6.00
N LEU A 37 14.88 36.13 -5.87
CA LEU A 37 15.21 34.76 -5.48
C LEU A 37 14.67 34.38 -4.09
N GLY A 38 14.54 35.32 -3.15
CA GLY A 38 14.05 35.05 -1.80
C GLY A 38 12.57 34.72 -1.80
N VAL A 39 11.77 35.52 -2.52
CA VAL A 39 10.34 35.30 -2.69
C VAL A 39 10.07 34.04 -3.52
N VAL A 40 10.88 33.77 -4.56
CA VAL A 40 10.78 32.54 -5.35
C VAL A 40 10.99 31.29 -4.50
N LEU A 41 12.02 31.27 -3.64
CA LEU A 41 12.29 30.13 -2.76
C LEU A 41 11.15 29.89 -1.78
N PHE A 42 10.61 30.96 -1.18
CA PHE A 42 9.48 30.88 -0.26
C PHE A 42 8.24 30.29 -0.95
N ILE A 43 7.86 30.82 -2.12
CA ILE A 43 6.71 30.32 -2.88
C ILE A 43 6.90 28.85 -3.26
N LEU A 44 8.11 28.43 -3.63
CA LEU A 44 8.40 27.05 -4.01
C LEU A 44 8.23 26.08 -2.85
N VAL A 45 8.71 26.44 -1.65
CA VAL A 45 8.51 25.64 -0.43
C VAL A 45 7.01 25.56 -0.06
N THR A 46 6.30 26.69 -0.12
CA THR A 46 4.86 26.73 0.14
C THR A 46 4.07 25.89 -0.87
N LEU A 47 4.44 25.93 -2.15
CA LEU A 47 3.82 25.13 -3.20
C LEU A 47 4.04 23.63 -2.95
N MET A 48 5.26 23.21 -2.58
CA MET A 48 5.54 21.82 -2.21
C MET A 48 4.68 21.35 -1.03
N PHE A 49 4.50 22.19 -0.02
CA PHE A 49 3.65 21.89 1.13
C PHE A 49 2.18 21.69 0.73
N PHE A 50 1.61 22.59 -0.08
CA PHE A 50 0.22 22.46 -0.54
C PHE A 50 0.02 21.28 -1.50
N ILE A 51 0.99 20.98 -2.37
CA ILE A 51 0.98 19.79 -3.20
C ILE A 51 0.97 18.53 -2.32
N HIS A 52 1.81 18.48 -1.27
CA HIS A 52 1.85 17.37 -0.34
C HIS A 52 0.49 17.18 0.38
N LEU A 53 -0.08 18.25 0.92
CA LEU A 53 -1.41 18.22 1.55
C LEU A 53 -2.51 17.79 0.57
N PHE A 54 -2.45 18.27 -0.68
CA PHE A 54 -3.39 17.88 -1.71
C PHE A 54 -3.29 16.39 -2.02
N ILE A 55 -2.08 15.84 -2.16
CA ILE A 55 -1.87 14.41 -2.40
C ILE A 55 -2.44 13.59 -1.23
N GLU A 56 -2.15 13.94 0.02
CA GLU A 56 -2.71 13.22 1.18
C GLU A 56 -4.25 13.31 1.26
N CYS A 57 -4.83 14.42 0.83
CA CYS A 57 -6.28 14.62 0.81
C CYS A 57 -6.96 13.89 -0.36
N ALA A 58 -6.36 13.94 -1.55
CA ALA A 58 -6.89 13.39 -2.79
C ALA A 58 -6.72 11.86 -2.88
N PHE A 59 -5.60 11.34 -2.36
CA PHE A 59 -5.30 9.91 -2.26
C PHE A 59 -5.25 9.48 -0.79
N PRO A 60 -6.40 9.48 -0.09
CA PRO A 60 -6.44 9.07 1.30
C PRO A 60 -6.00 7.61 1.49
N LYS A 61 -5.47 7.30 2.67
CA LYS A 61 -5.11 5.92 3.14
C LYS A 61 -6.16 4.83 2.85
N ARG A 62 -7.42 5.20 2.63
CA ARG A 62 -8.50 4.28 2.20
C ARG A 62 -8.32 3.75 0.76
N PHE A 63 -7.55 4.39 -0.10
CA PHE A 63 -7.26 3.84 -1.42
C PHE A 63 -6.17 2.77 -1.35
N ASP A 64 -5.18 2.94 -0.47
CA ASP A 64 -4.18 1.91 -0.20
C ASP A 64 -4.86 0.63 0.30
N CYS A 65 -5.92 0.76 1.11
CA CYS A 65 -6.69 -0.40 1.59
C CYS A 65 -7.36 -1.23 0.50
N MET A 66 -7.61 -0.61 -0.67
CA MET A 66 -8.21 -1.28 -1.81
C MET A 66 -7.19 -1.66 -2.88
N LYS A 67 -5.90 -1.30 -2.74
CA LYS A 67 -4.89 -1.37 -3.80
C LYS A 67 -4.98 -2.64 -4.66
N ILE A 68 -5.12 -3.79 -3.99
CA ILE A 68 -5.16 -5.12 -4.60
C ILE A 68 -6.52 -5.43 -5.25
N VAL A 69 -7.62 -5.08 -4.58
CA VAL A 69 -8.98 -5.50 -4.98
C VAL A 69 -9.74 -4.45 -5.78
N LYS A 70 -9.17 -3.25 -5.96
CA LYS A 70 -9.83 -2.05 -6.49
C LYS A 70 -10.46 -2.26 -7.87
N LYS A 71 -9.86 -3.13 -8.71
CA LYS A 71 -10.36 -3.42 -10.06
C LYS A 71 -11.69 -4.18 -10.03
N TYR A 72 -11.94 -4.99 -8.99
CA TYR A 72 -13.05 -5.94 -8.95
C TYR A 72 -14.12 -5.57 -7.92
N LEU A 73 -13.72 -4.98 -6.80
CA LEU A 73 -14.63 -4.65 -5.70
C LEU A 73 -14.71 -3.15 -5.46
N SER A 74 -15.92 -2.66 -5.25
CA SER A 74 -16.14 -1.32 -4.71
C SER A 74 -15.83 -1.27 -3.21
N PHE A 75 -15.56 -0.08 -2.68
CA PHE A 75 -15.30 0.11 -1.24
C PHE A 75 -16.47 -0.37 -0.37
N LYS A 76 -17.71 -0.22 -0.84
CA LYS A 76 -18.92 -0.64 -0.13
C LYS A 76 -18.97 -2.16 0.00
N GLU A 77 -18.59 -2.88 -1.05
CA GLU A 77 -18.57 -4.35 -1.08
C GLU A 77 -17.43 -4.89 -0.24
N LEU A 78 -16.21 -4.38 -0.42
CA LEU A 78 -15.05 -4.75 0.40
C LEU A 78 -15.39 -4.63 1.90
N LYS A 79 -16.01 -3.50 2.28
CA LYS A 79 -16.46 -3.28 3.66
C LYS A 79 -17.53 -4.29 4.11
N SER A 80 -18.41 -4.71 3.21
CA SER A 80 -19.44 -5.71 3.51
C SER A 80 -18.82 -7.08 3.76
N TYR A 81 -17.81 -7.48 2.98
CA TYR A 81 -17.09 -8.73 3.16
C TYR A 81 -16.29 -8.72 4.48
N ILE A 82 -15.47 -7.69 4.70
CA ILE A 82 -14.66 -7.55 5.93
C ILE A 82 -15.52 -7.58 7.20
N LYS A 83 -16.72 -7.01 7.18
CA LYS A 83 -17.62 -7.00 8.34
C LYS A 83 -18.12 -8.38 8.76
N LYS A 84 -18.14 -9.35 7.84
CA LYS A 84 -18.59 -10.72 8.12
C LYS A 84 -17.48 -11.58 8.74
N GLU A 85 -16.24 -11.13 8.64
CA GLU A 85 -15.06 -11.85 9.08
C GLU A 85 -14.75 -11.58 10.55
N GLN A 86 -14.23 -12.59 11.24
CA GLN A 86 -13.64 -12.43 12.56
C GLN A 86 -12.13 -12.31 12.41
N PHE A 87 -11.58 -11.18 12.86
CA PHE A 87 -10.15 -10.91 12.77
C PHE A 87 -9.44 -11.28 14.07
N ASN A 88 -8.37 -12.05 13.91
CA ASN A 88 -7.37 -12.31 14.94
C ASN A 88 -6.17 -11.39 14.75
N LYS A 89 -5.45 -11.12 15.83
CA LYS A 89 -4.21 -10.36 15.80
C LYS A 89 -3.03 -11.33 15.84
N PHE A 90 -2.10 -11.17 14.90
CA PHE A 90 -0.79 -11.79 14.98
C PHE A 90 0.19 -10.77 15.57
N GLU A 91 0.98 -11.20 16.54
CA GLU A 91 2.04 -10.39 17.14
C GLU A 91 3.35 -11.15 17.08
N PHE A 92 4.36 -10.52 16.49
CA PHE A 92 5.74 -10.93 16.57
C PHE A 92 6.47 -9.97 17.51
N ASN A 93 6.96 -10.51 18.63
CA ASN A 93 7.64 -9.75 19.66
C ASN A 93 9.06 -10.26 19.79
N ASP A 94 10.02 -9.52 19.24
CA ASP A 94 11.45 -9.67 19.53
C ASP A 94 11.95 -8.44 20.29
N LYS A 95 13.05 -8.60 21.05
CA LYS A 95 13.65 -7.52 21.85
C LYS A 95 14.04 -6.30 21.00
N SER A 96 14.44 -6.53 19.75
CA SER A 96 14.95 -5.49 18.85
C SER A 96 13.88 -4.87 17.97
N ASP A 97 12.88 -5.64 17.57
CA ASP A 97 11.85 -5.21 16.64
C ASP A 97 10.57 -6.03 16.86
N SER A 98 9.43 -5.34 16.91
CA SER A 98 8.12 -5.96 16.99
C SER A 98 7.21 -5.47 15.87
N PHE A 99 6.28 -6.34 15.47
CA PHE A 99 5.23 -5.98 14.54
C PHE A 99 3.98 -6.82 14.77
N SER A 100 2.86 -6.26 14.37
CA SER A 100 1.58 -6.94 14.43
C SER A 100 0.74 -6.62 13.23
N PHE A 101 -0.15 -7.54 12.88
CA PHE A 101 -1.14 -7.36 11.85
C PHE A 101 -2.37 -8.19 12.17
N TYR A 102 -3.45 -7.95 11.43
CA TYR A 102 -4.70 -8.68 11.63
C TYR A 102 -4.92 -9.66 10.49
N TYR A 103 -5.50 -10.81 10.79
CA TYR A 103 -5.85 -11.81 9.80
C TYR A 103 -7.19 -12.46 10.15
N SER A 104 -7.88 -12.98 9.16
CA SER A 104 -9.12 -13.73 9.28
C SER A 104 -9.01 -14.99 8.42
N LYS A 105 -10.13 -15.67 8.21
CA LYS A 105 -10.15 -16.85 7.34
C LYS A 105 -9.73 -16.48 5.91
N ASN A 106 -10.30 -15.40 5.38
CA ASN A 106 -10.11 -15.01 3.98
C ASN A 106 -9.21 -13.79 3.77
N TRP A 107 -9.00 -12.98 4.79
CA TRP A 107 -8.28 -11.70 4.66
C TRP A 107 -7.07 -11.60 5.56
N LEU A 108 -6.05 -10.93 5.04
CA LEU A 108 -4.90 -10.44 5.76
C LEU A 108 -4.93 -8.90 5.71
N PHE A 109 -4.78 -8.24 6.85
CA PHE A 109 -4.77 -6.79 6.97
C PHE A 109 -3.44 -6.30 7.54
N VAL A 110 -2.62 -5.73 6.66
CA VAL A 110 -1.22 -5.34 6.93
C VAL A 110 -0.98 -3.95 6.38
N ARG A 111 -0.42 -3.04 7.21
CA ARG A 111 -0.09 -1.64 6.85
C ARG A 111 -1.21 -0.94 6.07
N ASP A 112 -2.42 -1.00 6.61
CA ASP A 112 -3.63 -0.43 6.01
C ASP A 112 -4.11 -1.08 4.70
N VAL A 113 -3.52 -2.20 4.26
CA VAL A 113 -3.92 -2.93 3.05
C VAL A 113 -4.67 -4.22 3.39
N TYR A 114 -5.85 -4.42 2.80
CA TYR A 114 -6.56 -5.70 2.84
C TYR A 114 -6.15 -6.58 1.66
N ILE A 115 -5.64 -7.77 1.96
CA ILE A 115 -5.17 -8.76 1.00
C ILE A 115 -6.05 -10.01 1.16
N PRO A 116 -6.79 -10.46 0.14
CA PRO A 116 -7.37 -11.79 0.17
C PRO A 116 -6.24 -12.83 0.26
N ARG A 117 -6.32 -13.77 1.21
CA ARG A 117 -5.24 -14.75 1.44
C ARG A 117 -4.97 -15.61 0.20
N LYS A 118 -6.00 -15.89 -0.61
CA LYS A 118 -5.89 -16.59 -1.91
C LYS A 118 -5.14 -15.81 -2.99
N MET A 119 -5.01 -14.49 -2.84
CA MET A 119 -4.22 -13.65 -3.74
C MET A 119 -2.73 -13.62 -3.38
N ILE A 120 -2.33 -14.21 -2.24
CA ILE A 120 -0.93 -14.25 -1.84
C ILE A 120 -0.22 -15.26 -2.75
N LEU A 121 0.73 -14.75 -3.53
CA LEU A 121 1.60 -15.59 -4.35
C LEU A 121 2.74 -16.13 -3.50
N ASP A 122 3.44 -15.21 -2.82
CA ASP A 122 4.62 -15.55 -2.04
C ASP A 122 4.94 -14.48 -0.98
N MET A 123 5.69 -14.86 0.03
CA MET A 123 6.34 -13.92 0.96
C MET A 123 7.82 -13.83 0.59
N VAL A 124 8.36 -12.62 0.63
CA VAL A 124 9.76 -12.35 0.30
C VAL A 124 10.40 -11.53 1.41
N SER A 125 11.65 -11.88 1.73
CA SER A 125 12.54 -11.07 2.56
C SER A 125 13.72 -10.62 1.71
N PHE A 126 14.00 -9.32 1.66
CA PHE A 126 15.15 -8.82 0.91
C PHE A 126 15.77 -7.58 1.53
N LYS A 127 17.09 -7.45 1.34
CA LYS A 127 17.83 -6.24 1.65
C LYS A 127 17.90 -5.36 0.42
N ARG A 128 17.69 -4.05 0.60
CA ARG A 128 17.79 -3.08 -0.49
C ARG A 128 19.24 -2.83 -0.93
N SER A 129 20.19 -3.11 -0.04
CA SER A 129 21.64 -3.03 -0.26
C SER A 129 22.30 -4.12 0.57
N LEU A 130 23.43 -4.64 0.10
CA LEU A 130 24.21 -5.67 0.78
C LEU A 130 24.61 -5.24 2.21
N PHE A 131 24.87 -3.94 2.39
CA PHE A 131 25.30 -3.35 3.66
C PHE A 131 24.15 -2.80 4.50
N SER A 132 22.89 -3.02 4.10
CA SER A 132 21.77 -2.52 4.89
C SER A 132 21.67 -3.33 6.18
N PRO A 133 21.59 -2.68 7.36
CA PRO A 133 21.31 -3.38 8.61
C PRO A 133 19.85 -3.85 8.67
N TYR A 134 19.01 -3.47 7.71
CA TYR A 134 17.60 -3.81 7.71
C TYR A 134 17.20 -4.67 6.51
N THR A 135 16.29 -5.62 6.78
CA THR A 135 15.61 -6.42 5.78
C THR A 135 14.14 -5.99 5.67
N PHE A 136 13.63 -5.92 4.45
CA PHE A 136 12.20 -5.75 4.19
C PHE A 136 11.54 -7.12 4.07
N ILE A 137 10.52 -7.37 4.88
CA ILE A 137 9.64 -8.53 4.74
C ILE A 137 8.35 -8.04 4.10
N GLY A 138 7.91 -8.69 3.04
CA GLY A 138 6.70 -8.32 2.31
C GLY A 138 6.05 -9.49 1.60
N ILE A 139 4.87 -9.21 1.07
CA ILE A 139 4.02 -10.15 0.35
C ILE A 139 3.93 -9.70 -1.10
N ILE A 140 4.10 -10.65 -2.01
CA ILE A 140 3.78 -10.50 -3.42
C ILE A 140 2.43 -11.16 -3.66
N THR A 141 1.58 -10.43 -4.35
CA THR A 141 0.25 -10.90 -4.73
C THR A 141 0.23 -11.36 -6.18
N LYS A 142 -0.73 -12.23 -6.50
CA LYS A 142 -0.88 -12.80 -7.84
C LYS A 142 -1.20 -11.76 -8.92
N ASN A 143 -1.83 -10.64 -8.56
CA ASN A 143 -2.07 -9.53 -9.47
C ASN A 143 -0.86 -8.57 -9.61
N GLY A 144 0.31 -8.93 -9.08
CA GLY A 144 1.55 -8.19 -9.25
C GLY A 144 1.73 -6.99 -8.30
N ASP A 145 1.02 -6.94 -7.18
CA ASP A 145 1.27 -5.93 -6.13
C ASP A 145 2.23 -6.47 -5.06
N PHE A 146 3.18 -5.62 -4.66
CA PHE A 146 3.99 -5.83 -3.46
C PHE A 146 3.45 -5.03 -2.27
N VAL A 147 3.30 -5.69 -1.13
CA VAL A 147 2.89 -5.10 0.15
C VAL A 147 3.95 -5.41 1.20
N THR A 148 4.58 -4.39 1.76
CA THR A 148 5.52 -4.57 2.87
C THR A 148 4.78 -4.91 4.15
N ILE A 149 5.18 -5.98 4.84
CA ILE A 149 4.72 -6.28 6.20
C ILE A 149 5.46 -5.36 7.17
N LYS A 150 6.79 -5.47 7.20
CA LYS A 150 7.64 -4.75 8.14
C LYS A 150 9.07 -4.64 7.59
N LYS A 151 9.74 -3.56 7.97
CA LYS A 151 11.19 -3.42 7.89
C LYS A 151 11.75 -3.81 9.26
N VAL A 152 12.59 -4.85 9.30
CA VAL A 152 13.16 -5.42 10.53
C VAL A 152 14.68 -5.33 10.51
N ASN A 153 15.32 -5.39 11.68
CA ASN A 153 16.76 -5.65 11.74
C ASN A 153 17.09 -7.00 11.05
N SER A 154 18.16 -7.03 10.27
CA SER A 154 18.62 -8.22 9.56
C SER A 154 18.92 -9.39 10.49
N ASP A 155 19.38 -9.10 11.72
CA ASP A 155 19.74 -10.12 12.70
C ASP A 155 18.53 -10.99 13.10
N ILE A 156 17.33 -10.43 13.03
CA ILE A 156 16.08 -11.12 13.38
C ILE A 156 15.27 -11.58 12.18
N GLU A 157 15.75 -11.33 10.95
CA GLU A 157 15.04 -11.68 9.72
C GLU A 157 14.63 -13.15 9.72
N LYS A 158 15.58 -14.04 9.98
CA LYS A 158 15.34 -15.49 9.92
C LYS A 158 14.26 -15.90 10.92
N ILE A 159 14.33 -15.39 12.15
CA ILE A 159 13.36 -15.70 13.21
C ILE A 159 11.97 -15.17 12.83
N ALA A 160 11.89 -13.96 12.30
CA ALA A 160 10.63 -13.37 11.84
C ALA A 160 10.03 -14.16 10.66
N VAL A 161 10.83 -14.50 9.66
CA VAL A 161 10.43 -15.28 8.49
C VAL A 161 9.96 -16.68 8.90
N ASP A 162 10.73 -17.40 9.72
CA ASP A 162 10.38 -18.74 10.19
C ASP A 162 9.07 -18.73 10.99
N SER A 163 8.85 -17.70 11.83
CA SER A 163 7.60 -17.51 12.57
C SER A 163 6.42 -17.29 11.63
N LEU A 164 6.59 -16.47 10.59
CA LEU A 164 5.53 -16.21 9.60
C LEU A 164 5.19 -17.48 8.80
N LEU A 165 6.20 -18.21 8.30
CA LEU A 165 6.00 -19.46 7.55
C LEU A 165 5.32 -20.54 8.40
N LYS A 166 5.61 -20.59 9.70
CA LYS A 166 4.98 -21.55 10.63
C LYS A 166 3.50 -21.25 10.88
N ASN A 167 3.12 -19.97 10.97
CA ASN A 167 1.76 -19.57 11.32
C ASN A 167 0.83 -19.40 10.11
N PHE A 168 1.38 -19.19 8.91
CA PHE A 168 0.62 -18.88 7.70
C PHE A 168 1.02 -19.83 6.56
N PRO A 169 0.26 -20.91 6.31
CA PRO A 169 0.61 -21.92 5.30
C PRO A 169 0.59 -21.39 3.86
N GLU A 170 -0.11 -20.28 3.61
CA GLU A 170 -0.09 -19.59 2.32
C GLU A 170 1.21 -18.80 2.07
N PHE A 171 1.98 -18.51 3.11
CA PHE A 171 3.30 -17.91 2.94
C PHE A 171 4.27 -18.99 2.53
N LYS A 172 4.87 -18.77 1.36
CA LYS A 172 6.03 -19.51 0.90
C LYS A 172 7.22 -18.56 0.98
N ASN A 173 8.40 -19.05 0.64
CA ASN A 173 9.59 -18.21 0.43
C ASN A 173 10.37 -18.76 -0.76
N SER A 174 9.78 -18.68 -1.96
CA SER A 174 10.40 -19.25 -3.16
C SER A 174 11.63 -18.45 -3.58
N VAL A 175 12.73 -19.18 -3.77
CA VAL A 175 13.99 -18.62 -4.28
C VAL A 175 13.80 -17.97 -5.66
N ASP A 176 12.94 -18.54 -6.50
CA ASP A 176 12.68 -18.04 -7.84
C ASP A 176 11.92 -16.71 -7.84
N VAL A 177 10.98 -16.56 -6.90
CA VAL A 177 10.26 -15.28 -6.71
C VAL A 177 11.20 -14.23 -6.11
N LEU A 178 12.04 -14.62 -5.15
CA LEU A 178 13.02 -13.74 -4.51
C LEU A 178 14.03 -13.16 -5.50
N LYS A 179 14.55 -13.97 -6.43
CA LYS A 179 15.45 -13.49 -7.52
C LYS A 179 14.80 -12.42 -8.39
N ASN A 180 13.49 -12.49 -8.57
CA ASN A 180 12.73 -11.64 -9.47
C ASN A 180 12.04 -10.45 -8.79
N VAL A 181 12.16 -10.31 -7.46
CA VAL A 181 11.47 -9.25 -6.68
C VAL A 181 11.86 -7.82 -7.09
N PHE A 182 13.03 -7.65 -7.71
CA PHE A 182 13.50 -6.35 -8.21
C PHE A 182 13.16 -6.13 -9.70
N SER A 183 12.63 -7.15 -10.37
CA SER A 183 12.33 -7.11 -11.79
C SER A 183 10.95 -6.51 -12.04
N LYS A 184 10.91 -5.38 -12.75
CA LYS A 184 9.64 -4.77 -13.19
C LYS A 184 8.87 -5.69 -14.15
N SER A 185 9.57 -6.47 -14.99
CA SER A 185 8.93 -7.37 -15.95
C SER A 185 8.20 -8.52 -15.24
N PHE A 186 8.71 -8.98 -14.11
CA PHE A 186 8.07 -10.01 -13.29
C PHE A 186 6.69 -9.57 -12.79
N PHE A 187 6.58 -8.39 -12.17
CA PHE A 187 5.28 -7.87 -11.72
C PHE A 187 4.31 -7.59 -12.87
N LYS A 188 4.83 -7.15 -14.02
CA LYS A 188 4.01 -6.94 -15.22
C LYS A 188 3.43 -8.27 -15.73
N MET A 189 4.25 -9.31 -15.80
CA MET A 189 3.84 -10.66 -16.18
C MET A 189 2.76 -11.20 -15.23
N LEU A 190 2.97 -11.14 -13.91
CA LEU A 190 1.98 -11.59 -12.92
C LEU A 190 0.64 -10.91 -13.11
N LYS A 191 0.65 -9.59 -13.31
CA LYS A 191 -0.57 -8.83 -13.56
C LYS A 191 -1.27 -9.30 -14.83
N GLU A 192 -0.53 -9.48 -15.93
CA GLU A 192 -1.10 -9.94 -17.21
C GLU A 192 -1.65 -11.37 -17.12
N GLU A 193 -1.00 -12.27 -16.38
CA GLU A 193 -1.49 -13.63 -16.14
C GLU A 193 -2.77 -13.61 -15.31
N PHE A 194 -2.79 -12.86 -14.22
CA PHE A 194 -3.97 -12.74 -13.37
C PHE A 194 -5.16 -12.13 -14.11
N GLU A 195 -4.93 -11.16 -15.00
CA GLU A 195 -5.99 -10.55 -15.82
C GLU A 195 -6.55 -11.49 -16.90
N LYS A 196 -5.82 -12.55 -17.27
CA LYS A 196 -6.34 -13.62 -18.15
C LYS A 196 -7.17 -14.64 -17.38
N GLU A 197 -6.79 -14.93 -16.13
CA GLU A 197 -7.49 -15.88 -15.26
C GLU A 197 -8.76 -15.29 -14.65
N VAL A 198 -8.69 -14.02 -14.21
CA VAL A 198 -9.78 -13.33 -13.52
C VAL A 198 -10.23 -12.13 -14.34
N THR A 199 -11.27 -12.34 -15.15
CA THR A 199 -11.73 -11.38 -16.13
C THR A 199 -12.74 -10.39 -15.57
N ASP A 200 -13.61 -10.87 -14.68
CA ASP A 200 -14.66 -10.07 -14.10
C ASP A 200 -14.73 -10.16 -12.56
N LYS A 201 -15.69 -9.44 -11.98
CA LYS A 201 -15.90 -9.40 -10.54
C LYS A 201 -16.37 -10.76 -9.99
N LYS A 202 -17.20 -11.50 -10.73
CA LYS A 202 -17.73 -12.79 -10.27
C LYS A 202 -16.59 -13.79 -10.17
N ASP A 203 -15.74 -13.86 -11.20
CA ASP A 203 -14.52 -14.67 -11.21
C ASP A 203 -13.65 -14.33 -10.00
N PHE A 204 -13.48 -13.03 -9.72
CA PHE A 204 -12.65 -12.57 -8.59
C PHE A 204 -13.18 -13.01 -7.23
N VAL A 205 -14.50 -12.87 -7.02
CA VAL A 205 -15.17 -13.24 -5.77
C VAL A 205 -15.09 -14.76 -5.56
N GLU A 206 -15.29 -15.54 -6.62
CA GLU A 206 -15.17 -17.00 -6.59
C GLU A 206 -13.72 -17.42 -6.31
N TYR A 207 -12.76 -16.84 -7.05
CA TYR A 207 -11.32 -17.07 -6.88
C TYR A 207 -10.84 -16.79 -5.45
N CYS A 208 -11.34 -15.70 -4.84
CA CYS A 208 -10.96 -15.29 -3.48
C CYS A 208 -11.81 -15.92 -2.38
N GLU A 209 -12.83 -16.73 -2.72
CA GLU A 209 -13.79 -17.34 -1.78
C GLU A 209 -14.49 -16.31 -0.86
N LEU A 210 -14.96 -15.19 -1.43
CA LEU A 210 -15.52 -14.03 -0.71
C LEU A 210 -17.05 -14.02 -0.55
#